data_AF-A0A7S1DCM1-F1
#
_entry.id   AF-A0A7S1DCM1-F1
#
_cell.length_a   1.000
_cell.length_b   1.000
_cell.length_c   1.000
_cell.angle_alpha   90.00
_cell.angle_beta   90.00
_cell.angle_gamma   90.00
#
_symmetry.space_group_name_H-M   'P 1'
#
loop_
_entity.id
_entity.type
_entity.pdbx_description
1 polymer ?
#
loop_
_entity_poly.entity_id
_entity_poly.type
_entity_poly.pdbx_seq_one_letter_code
_entity_poly.pdbx_strand_id
1 'polypeptide(L)'
;SYQQPNKARISYIQASFGAAVALVWYALRTRQQWYLALVFLGSSKWAYIILGNALIAFFIWVFRFLTRRLLGGLRLVESEGLADFFRWNITDTCLALTMFRSELDVQCGVVFLMLILGKCLHWVVEARESHVRMTQDAILPRQNEPFRGWPMLQSSHLGLLVMLQVLVFLDILAVVYCVQDIVNNGMSVQLLFGFEAAILLVTAM
;
A
#
# COMPACT_ATOMS: atom_id res chain seq x y z
N SER A 1 20.01 -1.52 -29.12
CA SER A 1 19.19 -2.72 -28.88
C SER A 1 19.88 -3.62 -27.87
N TYR A 2 19.62 -3.47 -26.56
CA TYR A 2 20.14 -4.37 -25.54
C TYR A 2 19.10 -5.46 -25.25
N GLN A 3 19.25 -6.59 -25.93
CA GLN A 3 18.53 -7.83 -25.64
C GLN A 3 19.07 -8.40 -24.32
N GLN A 4 18.36 -8.17 -23.22
CA GLN A 4 18.65 -8.89 -21.97
C GLN A 4 18.13 -10.34 -22.09
N PRO A 5 18.94 -11.34 -21.71
CA PRO A 5 18.56 -12.74 -21.82
C PRO A 5 17.39 -13.05 -20.89
N ASN A 6 16.43 -13.79 -21.45
CA ASN A 6 15.20 -14.26 -20.82
C ASN A 6 15.51 -15.31 -19.73
N LYS A 7 16.10 -14.86 -18.61
CA LYS A 7 16.04 -15.62 -17.36
C LYS A 7 14.63 -15.47 -16.83
N ALA A 8 13.94 -16.58 -16.59
CA ALA A 8 12.70 -16.61 -15.81
C ALA A 8 12.99 -16.05 -14.41
N ARG A 9 12.99 -14.72 -14.27
CA ARG A 9 13.16 -14.03 -13.00
C ARG A 9 11.86 -14.23 -12.26
N ILE A 10 11.82 -15.24 -11.39
CA ILE A 10 10.75 -15.38 -10.42
C ILE A 10 10.63 -14.04 -9.71
N SER A 11 9.47 -13.40 -9.84
CA SER A 11 9.25 -12.13 -9.16
C SER A 11 9.30 -12.40 -7.66
N TYR A 12 9.94 -11.53 -6.87
CA TYR A 12 10.00 -11.65 -5.41
C TYR A 12 8.62 -11.94 -4.81
N ILE A 13 7.57 -11.32 -5.35
CA ILE A 13 6.18 -11.55 -4.96
C ILE A 13 5.77 -13.02 -5.13
N GLN A 14 6.07 -13.61 -6.29
CA GLN A 14 5.76 -15.02 -6.58
C GLN A 14 6.55 -15.98 -5.71
N ALA A 15 7.84 -15.69 -5.47
CA ALA A 15 8.67 -16.49 -4.58
C ALA A 15 8.14 -16.48 -3.13
N SER A 16 7.79 -15.30 -2.62
CA SER A 16 7.25 -15.13 -1.27
C SER A 16 5.89 -15.82 -1.10
N PHE A 17 4.97 -15.69 -2.07
CA PHE A 17 3.70 -16.43 -2.04
C PHE A 17 3.91 -17.94 -2.16
N GLY A 18 4.82 -18.38 -3.02
CA GLY A 18 5.17 -19.80 -3.14
C GLY A 18 5.71 -20.37 -1.83
N ALA A 19 6.58 -19.63 -1.14
CA ALA A 19 7.10 -20.02 0.17
C ALA A 19 5.99 -20.11 1.24
N ALA A 20 5.05 -19.17 1.25
CA ALA A 20 3.91 -19.22 2.17
C ALA A 20 2.99 -20.42 1.90
N VAL A 21 2.68 -20.69 0.63
CA VAL A 21 1.88 -21.86 0.23
C VAL A 21 2.59 -23.15 0.60
N ALA A 22 3.90 -23.25 0.36
CA ALA A 22 4.70 -24.41 0.75
C ALA A 22 4.71 -24.63 2.26
N LEU A 23 4.81 -23.56 3.06
CA LEU A 23 4.74 -23.64 4.52
C LEU A 23 3.37 -24.14 4.99
N VAL A 24 2.28 -23.58 4.47
CA VAL A 24 0.91 -24.00 4.80
C VAL A 24 0.70 -25.47 4.41
N TRP A 25 1.13 -25.85 3.20
CA TRP A 25 1.03 -27.22 2.72
C TRP A 25 1.83 -28.20 3.59
N TYR A 26 3.05 -27.83 3.99
CA TYR A 26 3.87 -28.61 4.90
C TYR A 26 3.17 -28.79 6.26
N ALA A 27 2.66 -27.72 6.85
CA ALA A 27 1.97 -27.78 8.14
C ALA A 27 0.72 -28.66 8.10
N LEU A 28 -0.08 -28.56 7.02
CA LEU A 28 -1.26 -29.41 6.81
C LEU A 28 -0.88 -30.88 6.64
N ARG A 29 0.16 -31.16 5.86
CA ARG A 29 0.62 -32.54 5.61
C ARG A 29 1.16 -33.21 6.87
N THR A 30 1.90 -32.47 7.70
CA THR A 30 2.51 -33.02 8.93
C THR A 30 1.47 -33.27 10.02
N ARG A 31 0.43 -32.44 10.14
CA ARG A 31 -0.47 -32.47 11.30
C ARG A 31 -1.89 -33.02 11.04
N GLN A 32 -2.32 -33.22 9.79
CA GLN A 32 -3.62 -33.79 9.33
C GLN A 32 -4.91 -33.10 9.85
N GLN A 33 -4.88 -32.51 11.05
CA GLN A 33 -5.94 -31.75 11.70
C GLN A 33 -5.68 -30.25 11.50
N TRP A 34 -6.68 -29.56 10.95
CA TRP A 34 -6.63 -28.12 10.66
C TRP A 34 -6.29 -27.26 11.87
N TYR A 35 -6.90 -27.55 13.02
CA TYR A 35 -6.65 -26.81 14.26
C TYR A 35 -5.18 -26.89 14.69
N LEU A 36 -4.61 -28.10 14.69
CA LEU A 36 -3.23 -28.32 15.12
C LEU A 36 -2.22 -27.66 14.16
N ALA A 37 -2.54 -27.59 12.86
CA ALA A 37 -1.75 -26.88 11.87
C ALA A 37 -1.76 -25.35 12.12
N LEU A 38 -2.92 -24.76 12.41
CA LEU A 38 -3.03 -23.32 12.72
C LEU A 38 -2.27 -22.94 14.00
N VAL A 39 -2.40 -23.75 15.06
CA VAL A 39 -1.65 -23.53 16.31
C VAL A 39 -0.14 -23.63 16.06
N PHE A 40 0.31 -24.57 15.22
CA PHE A 40 1.73 -24.67 14.83
C PHE A 40 2.20 -23.43 14.05
N LEU A 41 1.40 -22.91 13.11
CA LEU A 41 1.69 -21.68 12.39
C LEU A 41 1.82 -20.48 13.36
N GLY A 42 0.93 -20.40 14.35
CA GLY A 42 0.94 -19.35 15.37
C GLY A 42 1.95 -19.56 16.51
N SER A 43 2.64 -20.70 16.58
CA SER A 43 3.65 -20.95 17.63
C SER A 43 5.08 -20.96 17.09
N SER A 44 5.26 -21.21 15.79
CA SER A 44 6.58 -21.35 15.19
C SER A 44 7.17 -20.01 14.77
N LYS A 45 8.34 -19.66 15.32
CA LYS A 45 9.09 -18.43 14.96
C LYS A 45 9.38 -18.34 13.46
N TRP A 46 9.69 -19.47 12.82
CA TRP A 46 9.95 -19.53 11.38
C TRP A 46 8.68 -19.29 10.55
N ALA A 47 7.52 -19.76 11.04
CA ALA A 47 6.25 -19.53 10.36
C ALA A 47 5.89 -18.05 10.38
N TYR A 48 6.08 -17.36 11.51
CA TYR A 48 5.91 -15.91 11.60
C TYR A 48 6.76 -15.13 10.60
N ILE A 49 8.04 -15.49 10.44
CA ILE A 49 8.94 -14.80 9.49
C ILE A 49 8.46 -14.99 8.05
N ILE A 50 8.11 -16.23 7.68
CA ILE A 50 7.66 -16.54 6.31
C ILE A 50 6.32 -15.87 6.00
N LEU A 51 5.36 -15.92 6.95
CA LEU A 51 4.06 -15.26 6.80
C LEU A 51 4.19 -13.74 6.79
N GLY A 52 5.04 -13.16 7.62
CA GLY A 52 5.34 -11.72 7.61
C GLY A 52 5.95 -11.27 6.29
N ASN A 53 6.89 -12.04 5.72
CA ASN A 53 7.44 -11.76 4.40
C ASN A 53 6.37 -11.86 3.29
N ALA A 54 5.47 -12.84 3.39
CA ALA A 54 4.34 -12.96 2.46
C ALA A 54 3.34 -11.81 2.59
N LEU A 55 3.12 -11.31 3.81
CA LEU A 55 2.30 -10.13 4.07
C LEU A 55 2.90 -8.90 3.40
N ILE A 56 4.20 -8.63 3.57
CA ILE A 56 4.89 -7.52 2.89
C ILE A 56 4.79 -7.67 1.36
N ALA A 57 5.00 -8.88 0.84
CA ALA A 57 4.84 -9.15 -0.60
C ALA A 57 3.40 -8.89 -1.09
N PHE A 58 2.40 -9.20 -0.27
CA PHE A 58 1.00 -8.88 -0.54
C PHE A 58 0.76 -7.37 -0.60
N PHE A 59 1.28 -6.59 0.36
CA PHE A 59 1.20 -5.13 0.32
C PHE A 59 1.80 -4.54 -0.96
N ILE A 60 3.00 -5.00 -1.35
CA ILE A 60 3.65 -4.59 -2.60
C ILE A 60 2.79 -4.97 -3.81
N TRP A 61 2.19 -6.16 -3.80
CA TRP A 61 1.30 -6.60 -4.88
C TRP A 61 0.04 -5.73 -4.98
N VAL A 62 -0.62 -5.44 -3.86
CA VAL A 62 -1.80 -4.54 -3.80
C VAL A 62 -1.45 -3.16 -4.33
N PHE A 63 -0.35 -2.57 -3.86
CA PHE A 63 0.13 -1.28 -4.35
C PHE A 63 0.31 -1.28 -5.88
N ARG A 64 1.05 -2.27 -6.39
CA ARG A 64 1.30 -2.39 -7.84
C ARG A 64 0.02 -2.66 -8.62
N PHE A 65 -0.92 -3.41 -8.05
CA PHE A 65 -2.19 -3.72 -8.68
C PHE A 65 -3.05 -2.46 -8.82
N LEU A 66 -3.22 -1.69 -7.74
CA LEU A 66 -3.98 -0.43 -7.73
C LEU A 66 -3.38 0.57 -8.71
N THR A 67 -2.07 0.84 -8.59
CA THR A 67 -1.38 1.80 -9.47
C THR A 67 -1.42 1.40 -10.94
N ARG A 68 -1.31 0.12 -11.28
CA ARG A 68 -1.43 -0.32 -12.68
C ARG A 68 -2.85 -0.24 -13.20
N ARG A 69 -3.83 -0.65 -12.40
CA ARG A 69 -5.25 -0.69 -12.81
C ARG A 69 -5.83 0.70 -12.99
N LEU A 70 -5.53 1.61 -12.09
CA LEU A 70 -6.19 2.92 -12.01
C LEU A 70 -5.37 4.03 -12.69
N LEU A 71 -4.05 3.99 -12.57
CA LEU A 71 -3.15 5.04 -13.09
C LEU A 71 -2.40 4.60 -14.37
N GLY A 72 -2.54 3.35 -14.82
CA GLY A 72 -1.83 2.84 -15.99
C GLY A 72 -0.33 2.61 -15.77
N GLY A 73 0.15 2.66 -14.52
CA GLY A 73 1.56 2.45 -14.16
C GLY A 73 2.19 3.64 -13.43
N LEU A 74 3.43 3.47 -13.01
CA LEU A 74 4.22 4.48 -12.28
C LEU A 74 5.37 4.94 -13.18
N ARG A 75 5.59 6.27 -13.30
CA ARG A 75 6.73 6.81 -14.04
C ARG A 75 8.01 6.73 -13.21
N LEU A 76 9.16 6.83 -13.87
CA LEU A 76 10.46 6.78 -13.19
C LEU A 76 10.59 7.86 -12.11
N VAL A 77 10.28 9.12 -12.46
CA VAL A 77 10.32 10.27 -11.54
C VAL A 77 9.45 10.06 -10.31
N GLU A 78 8.25 9.50 -10.49
CA GLU A 78 7.34 9.21 -9.37
C GLU A 78 7.86 8.05 -8.53
N SER A 79 8.45 7.03 -9.16
CA SER A 79 9.02 5.91 -8.41
C SER A 79 10.21 6.32 -7.55
N GLU A 80 11.01 7.28 -8.01
CA GLU A 80 12.13 7.85 -7.27
C GLU A 80 11.63 8.72 -6.11
N GLY A 81 10.72 9.66 -6.39
CA GLY A 81 10.12 10.50 -5.35
C GLY A 81 9.36 9.70 -4.29
N LEU A 82 8.66 8.63 -4.70
CA LEU A 82 7.95 7.74 -3.78
C LEU A 82 8.93 7.00 -2.86
N ALA A 83 10.08 6.56 -3.39
CA ALA A 83 11.08 5.87 -2.59
C ALA A 83 11.66 6.79 -1.50
N ASP A 84 11.90 8.06 -1.82
CA ASP A 84 12.37 9.06 -0.86
C ASP A 84 11.28 9.39 0.17
N PHE A 85 10.04 9.62 -0.26
CA PHE A 85 8.90 9.85 0.62
C PHE A 85 8.65 8.67 1.57
N PHE A 86 8.68 7.44 1.05
CA PHE A 86 8.51 6.22 1.82
C PHE A 86 9.60 6.06 2.88
N ARG A 87 10.86 6.34 2.51
CA ARG A 87 11.99 6.26 3.43
C ARG A 87 11.79 7.22 4.62
N TRP A 88 11.41 8.47 4.35
CA TRP A 88 11.15 9.46 5.39
C TRP A 88 9.93 9.12 6.26
N ASN A 89 8.81 8.73 5.66
CA ASN A 89 7.61 8.37 6.41
C ASN A 89 7.80 7.14 7.29
N ILE A 90 8.54 6.14 6.80
CA ILE A 90 8.87 4.97 7.61
C ILE A 90 9.68 5.41 8.82
N THR A 91 10.71 6.24 8.64
CA THR A 91 11.55 6.64 9.77
C THR A 91 10.77 7.42 10.83
N ASP A 92 9.87 8.31 10.43
CA ASP A 92 9.05 9.10 11.35
C ASP A 92 8.06 8.24 12.14
N THR A 93 7.32 7.38 11.43
CA THR A 93 6.38 6.45 12.06
C THR A 93 7.10 5.39 12.91
N CYS A 94 8.29 4.95 12.52
CA CYS A 94 9.14 4.08 13.36
C CYS A 94 9.58 4.79 14.64
N LEU A 95 9.99 6.06 14.57
CA LEU A 95 10.35 6.84 15.75
C LEU A 95 9.16 6.95 16.71
N ALA A 96 7.97 7.26 16.20
CA ALA A 96 6.76 7.30 17.01
C ALA A 96 6.44 5.92 17.63
N LEU A 97 6.57 4.83 16.88
CA LEU A 97 6.39 3.47 17.40
C LEU A 97 7.37 3.09 18.51
N THR A 98 8.61 3.58 18.46
CA THR A 98 9.58 3.31 19.53
C THR A 98 9.19 3.94 20.86
N MET A 99 8.43 5.04 20.86
CA MET A 99 7.90 5.65 22.09
C MET A 99 6.89 4.72 22.79
N PHE A 100 6.13 3.94 22.02
CA PHE A 100 5.13 3.00 22.52
C PHE A 100 5.59 1.55 22.44
N ARG A 101 6.90 1.30 22.60
CA ARG A 101 7.50 -0.03 22.42
C ARG A 101 6.82 -1.14 23.23
N SER A 102 6.31 -0.82 24.43
CA SER A 102 5.63 -1.77 25.31
C SER A 102 4.31 -2.32 24.75
N GLU A 103 3.75 -1.66 23.72
CA GLU A 103 2.45 -1.97 23.12
C GLU A 103 2.60 -2.52 21.68
N LEU A 104 3.82 -2.86 21.26
CA LEU A 104 4.08 -3.41 19.94
C LEU A 104 3.65 -4.88 19.85
N ASP A 105 2.47 -5.10 19.29
CA ASP A 105 1.97 -6.42 18.90
C ASP A 105 2.01 -6.65 17.37
N VAL A 106 1.85 -7.90 16.94
CA VAL A 106 1.73 -8.28 15.53
C VAL A 106 0.59 -7.52 14.85
N GLN A 107 -0.53 -7.32 15.53
CA GLN A 107 -1.66 -6.55 15.01
C GLN A 107 -1.27 -5.09 14.70
N CYS A 108 -0.51 -4.46 15.59
CA CYS A 108 0.03 -3.12 15.41
C CYS A 108 0.91 -3.04 14.14
N GLY A 109 1.76 -4.05 13.91
CA GLY A 109 2.56 -4.16 12.70
C GLY A 109 1.73 -4.26 11.40
N VAL A 110 0.58 -4.93 11.43
CA VAL A 110 -0.33 -5.01 10.27
C VAL A 110 -0.97 -3.66 9.98
N VAL A 111 -1.48 -2.96 11.00
CA VAL A 111 -2.07 -1.62 10.85
C VAL A 111 -1.02 -0.62 10.35
N PHE A 112 0.20 -0.68 10.88
CA PHE A 112 1.32 0.12 10.40
C PHE A 112 1.60 -0.07 8.90
N LEU A 113 1.64 -1.31 8.42
CA LEU A 113 1.83 -1.60 7.00
C LEU A 113 0.67 -1.08 6.14
N MET A 114 -0.57 -1.21 6.62
CA MET A 114 -1.76 -0.64 5.95
C MET A 114 -1.67 0.88 5.85
N LEU A 115 -1.25 1.57 6.93
CA LEU A 115 -1.11 3.02 6.93
C LEU A 115 0.00 3.49 5.99
N ILE A 116 1.16 2.85 5.99
CA ILE A 116 2.23 3.20 5.05
C ILE A 116 1.78 2.96 3.61
N LEU A 117 1.05 1.88 3.34
CA LEU A 117 0.46 1.66 2.02
C LEU A 117 -0.47 2.82 1.65
N GLY A 118 -1.35 3.25 2.56
CA GLY A 118 -2.24 4.41 2.38
C GLY A 118 -1.48 5.69 2.09
N LYS A 119 -0.44 6.02 2.88
CA LYS A 119 0.45 7.19 2.67
C LYS A 119 1.09 7.15 1.28
N CYS A 120 1.63 6.00 0.87
CA CYS A 120 2.23 5.83 -0.45
C CYS A 120 1.23 6.03 -1.59
N LEU A 121 -0.01 5.54 -1.44
CA LEU A 121 -1.05 5.73 -2.45
C LEU A 121 -1.48 7.20 -2.54
N HIS A 122 -1.61 7.91 -1.42
CA HIS A 122 -1.89 9.35 -1.39
C HIS A 122 -0.81 10.13 -2.13
N TRP A 123 0.45 9.88 -1.79
CA TRP A 123 1.58 10.55 -2.44
C TRP A 123 1.57 10.34 -3.95
N VAL A 124 1.26 9.12 -4.42
CA VAL A 124 1.16 8.82 -5.85
C VAL A 124 0.01 9.58 -6.50
N VAL A 125 -1.14 9.69 -5.85
CA VAL A 125 -2.30 10.45 -6.36
C VAL A 125 -1.95 11.93 -6.46
N GLU A 126 -1.32 12.52 -5.45
CA GLU A 126 -0.90 13.92 -5.44
C GLU A 126 0.18 14.21 -6.52
N ALA A 127 1.14 13.31 -6.68
CA ALA A 127 2.15 13.40 -7.74
C ALA A 127 1.52 13.34 -9.15
N ARG A 128 0.46 12.54 -9.32
CA ARG A 128 -0.29 12.49 -10.58
C ARG A 128 -1.14 13.73 -10.80
N GLU A 129 -1.81 14.21 -9.77
CA GLU A 129 -2.64 15.39 -9.83
C GLU A 129 -1.82 16.63 -10.19
N SER A 130 -0.69 16.84 -9.52
CA SER A 130 0.23 17.94 -9.83
C SER A 130 0.72 17.89 -11.27
N HIS A 131 1.04 16.70 -11.79
CA HIS A 131 1.42 16.53 -13.19
C HIS A 131 0.29 16.89 -14.17
N VAL A 132 -0.94 16.49 -13.86
CA VAL A 132 -2.13 16.82 -14.66
C VAL A 132 -2.39 18.33 -14.64
N ARG A 133 -2.28 18.99 -13.48
CA ARG A 133 -2.42 20.45 -13.36
C ARG A 133 -1.37 21.19 -14.19
N MET A 134 -0.09 20.80 -14.09
CA MET A 134 0.99 21.40 -14.88
C MET A 134 0.81 21.23 -16.40
N THR A 135 0.30 20.08 -16.85
CA THR A 135 0.03 19.86 -18.28
C THR A 135 -1.20 20.62 -18.76
N GLN A 136 -2.20 20.84 -17.90
CA GLN A 136 -3.38 21.62 -18.24
C GLN A 136 -3.09 23.13 -18.30
N ASP A 137 -2.21 23.65 -17.43
CA ASP A 137 -1.75 25.05 -17.49
C ASP A 137 -0.90 25.32 -18.75
N ALA A 138 -0.23 24.30 -19.29
CA ALA A 138 0.44 24.39 -20.60
C ALA A 138 -0.55 24.39 -21.80
N ILE A 139 -1.84 24.11 -21.57
CA ILE A 139 -2.92 24.12 -22.58
C ILE A 139 -3.79 25.38 -22.43
N LEU A 140 -3.32 26.43 -21.74
CA LEU A 140 -3.81 27.78 -22.03
C LEU A 140 -3.71 28.01 -23.54
N PRO A 141 -4.77 28.55 -24.19
CA PRO A 141 -4.98 28.37 -25.61
C PRO A 141 -3.85 29.05 -26.39
N ARG A 142 -2.98 28.26 -27.02
CA ARG A 142 -2.41 28.69 -28.29
C ARG A 142 -3.61 28.77 -29.24
N GLN A 143 -4.08 29.99 -29.45
CA GLN A 143 -5.34 30.42 -30.05
C GLN A 143 -5.74 29.79 -31.41
N ASN A 144 -4.95 28.90 -32.01
CA ASN A 144 -5.02 28.57 -33.45
C ASN A 144 -4.92 27.07 -33.83
N GLU A 145 -5.32 26.09 -33.00
CA GLU A 145 -5.26 24.67 -33.40
C GLU A 145 -6.61 23.93 -33.25
N PRO A 146 -7.06 23.16 -34.27
CA PRO A 146 -8.42 22.61 -34.32
C PRO A 146 -8.61 21.39 -33.41
N PHE A 147 -9.63 21.52 -32.57
CA PHE A 147 -10.41 20.56 -31.80
C PHE A 147 -10.27 19.06 -32.15
N ARG A 148 -9.18 18.37 -31.75
CA ARG A 148 -9.04 16.90 -31.93
C ARG A 148 -8.43 16.14 -30.75
N GLY A 149 -8.42 16.71 -29.54
CA GLY A 149 -7.76 16.12 -28.35
C GLY A 149 -8.66 15.68 -27.17
N TRP A 150 -9.99 15.73 -27.31
CA TRP A 150 -10.91 15.62 -26.16
C TRP A 150 -11.11 14.23 -25.51
N PRO A 151 -11.03 13.06 -26.19
CA PRO A 151 -11.41 11.79 -25.57
C PRO A 151 -10.29 11.12 -24.73
N MET A 152 -9.03 11.54 -24.88
CA MET A 152 -7.89 10.88 -24.24
C MET A 152 -7.59 11.45 -22.84
N LEU A 153 -7.90 12.73 -22.59
CA LEU A 153 -7.83 13.32 -21.25
C LEU A 153 -8.88 12.70 -20.30
N GLN A 154 -10.11 12.49 -20.78
CA GLN A 154 -11.24 12.07 -19.92
C GLN A 154 -11.00 10.74 -19.19
N SER A 155 -10.38 9.76 -19.85
CA SER A 155 -10.12 8.44 -19.23
C SER A 155 -9.08 8.48 -18.10
N SER A 156 -8.06 9.35 -18.22
CA SER A 156 -7.04 9.52 -17.18
C SER A 156 -7.56 10.31 -15.99
N HIS A 157 -8.40 11.33 -16.21
CA HIS A 157 -9.10 12.02 -15.12
C HIS A 157 -10.08 11.10 -14.40
N LEU A 158 -10.79 10.24 -15.12
CA LEU A 158 -11.72 9.29 -14.53
C LEU A 158 -10.99 8.26 -13.65
N GLY A 159 -9.85 7.72 -14.10
CA GLY A 159 -9.03 6.81 -13.30
C GLY A 159 -8.51 7.45 -12.00
N LEU A 160 -8.10 8.72 -12.06
CA LEU A 160 -7.68 9.50 -10.89
C LEU A 160 -8.83 9.74 -9.90
N LEU A 161 -10.01 10.12 -10.39
CA LEU A 161 -11.20 10.31 -9.55
C LEU A 161 -11.63 9.02 -8.86
N VAL A 162 -11.63 7.90 -9.59
CA VAL A 162 -11.92 6.58 -9.01
C VAL A 162 -10.88 6.20 -7.96
N MET A 163 -9.59 6.49 -8.22
CA MET A 163 -8.54 6.24 -7.24
C MET A 163 -8.75 7.07 -5.96
N LEU A 164 -9.09 8.35 -6.08
CA LEU A 164 -9.37 9.23 -4.93
C LEU A 164 -10.57 8.70 -4.11
N GLN A 165 -11.66 8.29 -4.77
CA GLN A 165 -12.82 7.71 -4.09
C GLN A 165 -12.48 6.41 -3.34
N VAL A 166 -11.68 5.53 -3.95
CA VAL A 166 -11.20 4.31 -3.28
C VAL A 166 -10.34 4.66 -2.06
N LEU A 167 -9.56 5.72 -2.15
CA LEU A 167 -8.68 6.18 -1.08
C LEU A 167 -9.46 6.71 0.11
N VAL A 168 -10.40 7.65 -0.12
CA VAL A 168 -11.30 8.17 0.92
C VAL A 168 -12.07 7.03 1.60
N PHE A 169 -12.55 6.06 0.83
CA PHE A 169 -13.21 4.89 1.38
C PHE A 169 -12.28 4.07 2.29
N LEU A 170 -11.05 3.82 1.85
CA LEU A 170 -10.04 3.10 2.63
C LEU A 170 -9.65 3.86 3.91
N ASP A 171 -9.55 5.18 3.86
CA ASP A 171 -9.23 6.02 5.02
C ASP A 171 -10.37 6.04 6.03
N ILE A 172 -11.63 6.16 5.60
CA ILE A 172 -12.80 6.05 6.48
C ILE A 172 -12.78 4.68 7.18
N LEU A 173 -12.53 3.59 6.43
CA LEU A 173 -12.43 2.26 7.02
C LEU A 173 -11.27 2.17 8.03
N ALA A 174 -10.12 2.75 7.73
CA ALA A 174 -8.96 2.75 8.63
C ALA A 174 -9.25 3.52 9.93
N VAL A 175 -9.89 4.69 9.83
CA VAL A 175 -10.30 5.49 10.99
C VAL A 175 -11.34 4.73 11.82
N VAL A 176 -12.37 4.16 11.19
CA VAL A 176 -13.40 3.38 11.90
C VAL A 176 -12.79 2.18 12.60
N TYR A 177 -11.86 1.46 11.94
CA TYR A 177 -11.14 0.35 12.55
C TYR A 177 -10.36 0.81 13.79
N CYS A 178 -9.59 1.90 13.69
CA CYS A 178 -8.83 2.42 14.83
C CYS A 178 -9.75 2.85 15.98
N VAL A 179 -10.86 3.52 15.69
CA VAL A 179 -11.83 3.94 16.72
C VAL A 179 -12.47 2.74 17.40
N GLN A 180 -12.87 1.72 16.64
CA GLN A 180 -13.44 0.49 17.20
C GLN A 180 -12.45 -0.23 18.11
N ASP A 181 -11.19 -0.29 17.68
CA ASP A 181 -10.15 -0.96 18.43
C ASP A 181 -9.80 -0.19 19.72
N ILE A 182 -9.73 1.15 19.67
CA ILE A 182 -9.57 2.02 20.86
C ILE A 182 -10.70 1.81 21.87
N VAL A 183 -11.94 1.67 21.41
CA VAL A 183 -13.10 1.46 22.30
C VAL A 183 -13.04 0.10 23.00
N ASN A 184 -12.55 -0.94 22.31
CA ASN A 184 -12.54 -2.30 22.82
C ASN A 184 -11.30 -2.63 23.67
N ASN A 185 -10.12 -2.18 23.23
CA ASN A 185 -8.82 -2.57 23.78
C ASN A 185 -8.12 -1.43 24.55
N GLY A 186 -8.66 -0.20 24.48
CA GLY A 186 -8.16 0.96 25.22
C GLY A 186 -7.29 1.90 24.38
N MET A 187 -6.94 3.05 24.97
CA MET A 187 -6.12 4.07 24.32
C MET A 187 -4.64 3.70 24.36
N SER A 188 -4.03 3.58 23.18
CA SER A 188 -2.72 2.97 22.94
C SER A 188 -2.11 3.58 21.65
N VAL A 189 -1.14 2.91 21.02
CA VAL A 189 -0.61 3.17 19.67
C VAL A 189 -1.70 3.43 18.62
N GLN A 190 -2.87 2.82 18.77
CA GLN A 190 -3.97 3.00 17.83
C GLN A 190 -4.49 4.43 17.75
N LEU A 191 -4.28 5.24 18.79
CA LEU A 191 -4.59 6.66 18.75
C LEU A 191 -3.68 7.40 17.75
N LEU A 192 -2.37 7.08 17.75
CA LEU A 192 -1.41 7.64 16.80
C LEU A 192 -1.79 7.25 15.37
N PHE A 193 -2.10 5.96 15.16
CA PHE A 193 -2.55 5.45 13.87
C PHE A 193 -3.87 6.07 13.41
N GLY A 194 -4.83 6.25 14.33
CA GLY A 194 -6.09 6.92 14.05
C GLY A 194 -5.90 8.39 13.67
N PHE A 195 -4.98 9.09 14.33
CA PHE A 195 -4.63 10.47 14.00
C PHE A 195 -3.99 10.58 12.61
N GLU A 196 -3.03 9.71 12.29
CA GLU A 196 -2.40 9.63 10.97
C GLU A 196 -3.42 9.30 9.87
N ALA A 197 -4.33 8.35 10.13
CA ALA A 197 -5.42 8.03 9.22
C ALA A 197 -6.39 9.22 9.04
N ALA A 198 -6.66 9.98 10.10
CA ALA A 198 -7.50 11.18 10.02
C ALA A 198 -6.84 12.31 9.21
N ILE A 199 -5.52 12.50 9.33
CA ILE A 199 -4.78 13.45 8.49
C ILE A 199 -4.86 13.05 7.02
N LEU A 200 -4.69 11.76 6.72
CA LEU A 200 -4.84 11.25 5.35
C LEU A 200 -6.24 11.51 4.81
N LEU A 201 -7.28 11.19 5.59
CA LEU A 201 -8.67 11.44 5.21
C LEU A 201 -8.92 12.93 4.90
N VAL A 202 -8.42 13.84 5.73
CA VAL A 202 -8.57 15.29 5.51
C VAL A 202 -7.79 15.76 4.28
N THR A 203 -6.64 15.15 3.99
CA THR A 203 -5.83 15.48 2.81
C THR A 203 -6.48 15.00 1.50
N ALA A 204 -7.27 13.92 1.57
CA ALA A 204 -7.98 13.36 0.42
C ALA A 204 -9.28 14.10 0.05
N MET A 205 -9.84 14.90 0.98
CA MET A 205 -11.06 15.69 0.80
C MET A 205 -10.79 17.05 0.16
#